data_AF-A0A8J2Q5V3-F1
#
_entry.id   AF-A0A8J2Q5V3-F1
#
_cell.length_a   1.000
_cell.length_b   1.000
_cell.length_c   1.000
_cell.angle_alpha   90.00
_cell.angle_beta   90.00
_cell.angle_gamma   90.00
#
_symmetry.space_group_name_H-M   'P 1'
#
loop_
_entity.id
_entity.type
_entity.pdbx_description
1 polymer ?
#
loop_
_entity_poly.entity_id
_entity_poly.type
_entity_poly.pdbx_seq_one_letter_code
_entity_poly.pdbx_strand_id
1 'polypeptide(L)'
;MVLICSLPPEIQLAILNYCDFFALLQLRQVSKYYKWLAEHNLCHRNHLDVTGDYLAIFRDYKQKGFARLNEQNDYEAVFNKIFVFINLYMPALRELSLRHCSVVLTLKGLIQLASAAQNLYRLDLSQTCNKPFFEADAILALQYFRQLKILIMDGLVIQKTAGKGCSHRLEMPPLHYMQHLETLVLNCPYDTLVRILYSLCESHCNLHKLKHISYHRYDICVTAWCTV
;
A
#
# COMPACT_ATOMS: atom_id res chain seq x y z
N MET A 1 1.45 -37.03 -23.35
CA MET A 1 1.78 -36.03 -22.30
C MET A 1 2.15 -34.74 -23.01
N VAL A 2 1.31 -33.70 -22.95
CA VAL A 2 1.61 -32.41 -23.59
C VAL A 2 2.58 -31.66 -22.70
N LEU A 3 3.73 -31.26 -23.25
CA LEU A 3 4.68 -30.43 -22.52
C LEU A 3 4.16 -28.98 -22.52
N ILE A 4 4.12 -28.32 -21.37
CA ILE A 4 3.73 -26.90 -21.31
C ILE A 4 4.59 -26.05 -22.27
N CYS A 5 5.86 -26.40 -22.45
CA CYS A 5 6.78 -25.75 -23.38
C CYS A 5 6.40 -25.88 -24.86
N SER A 6 5.51 -26.81 -25.24
CA SER A 6 5.05 -26.95 -26.62
C SER A 6 3.82 -26.08 -26.94
N LEU A 7 3.29 -25.35 -25.95
CA LEU A 7 2.22 -24.38 -26.16
C LEU A 7 2.78 -23.05 -26.71
N PRO A 8 2.03 -22.32 -27.54
CA PRO A 8 2.41 -20.97 -27.94
C PRO A 8 2.59 -20.04 -26.73
N PRO A 9 3.53 -19.08 -26.76
CA PRO A 9 3.80 -18.16 -25.66
C PRO A 9 2.55 -17.41 -25.16
N GLU A 10 1.61 -17.09 -26.06
CA GLU A 10 0.37 -16.39 -25.75
C GLU A 10 -0.53 -17.23 -24.84
N ILE A 11 -0.61 -18.53 -25.10
CA ILE A 11 -1.37 -19.48 -24.27
C ILE A 11 -0.69 -19.67 -22.92
N GLN A 12 0.64 -19.74 -22.89
CA GLN A 12 1.38 -19.84 -21.64
C GLN A 12 1.16 -18.58 -20.78
N LEU A 13 1.25 -17.38 -21.36
CA LEU A 13 0.97 -16.13 -20.66
C LEU A 13 -0.49 -16.04 -20.17
N ALA A 14 -1.44 -16.54 -20.97
CA ALA A 14 -2.84 -16.62 -20.56
C ALA A 14 -3.02 -17.53 -19.34
N ILE A 15 -2.31 -18.66 -19.26
CA ILE A 15 -2.30 -19.52 -18.07
C ILE A 15 -1.69 -18.78 -16.87
N LEU A 16 -0.59 -18.05 -17.06
CA LEU A 16 0.07 -17.32 -15.98
C LEU A 16 -0.78 -16.20 -15.36
N ASN A 17 -1.78 -15.69 -16.08
CA ASN A 17 -2.75 -14.74 -15.51
C ASN A 17 -3.60 -15.35 -14.39
N TYR A 18 -3.74 -16.68 -14.35
CA TYR A 18 -4.48 -17.39 -13.30
C TYR A 18 -3.57 -17.92 -12.18
N CYS A 19 -2.25 -17.79 -12.31
CA CYS A 19 -1.33 -18.14 -11.23
C CYS A 19 -1.40 -17.09 -10.12
N ASP A 20 -1.30 -17.51 -8.87
CA ASP A 20 -1.07 -16.55 -7.78
C ASP A 20 0.34 -15.93 -7.89
N PHE A 21 0.57 -14.87 -7.11
CA PHE A 21 1.85 -14.19 -7.11
C PHE A 21 3.01 -15.11 -6.70
N PHE A 22 2.75 -16.05 -5.77
CA PHE A 22 3.76 -16.98 -5.28
C PHE A 22 4.24 -17.96 -6.36
N ALA A 23 3.29 -18.59 -7.06
CA ALA A 23 3.56 -19.53 -8.13
C ALA A 23 4.39 -18.86 -9.23
N LEU A 24 4.14 -17.59 -9.54
CA LEU A 24 5.00 -16.82 -10.45
C LEU A 24 6.43 -16.66 -9.92
N LEU A 25 6.59 -16.34 -8.63
CA LEU A 25 7.92 -16.24 -8.02
C LEU A 25 8.67 -17.58 -8.04
N GLN A 26 7.98 -18.70 -7.79
CA GLN A 26 8.56 -20.04 -7.89
C GLN A 26 8.93 -20.38 -9.33
N LEU A 27 8.05 -20.08 -10.28
CA LEU A 27 8.26 -20.33 -11.70
C LEU A 27 9.52 -19.63 -12.24
N ARG A 28 9.83 -18.42 -11.73
CA ARG A 28 11.07 -17.70 -12.05
C ARG A 28 12.35 -18.46 -11.69
N GLN A 29 12.28 -19.40 -10.75
CA GLN A 29 13.43 -20.18 -10.29
C GLN A 29 13.64 -21.47 -11.09
N VAL A 30 12.70 -21.85 -11.96
CA VAL A 30 12.73 -23.14 -12.68
C VAL A 30 13.69 -23.11 -13.87
N SER A 31 13.60 -22.09 -14.73
CA SER A 31 14.46 -21.96 -15.92
C SER A 31 14.54 -20.51 -16.40
N LYS A 32 15.51 -20.19 -17.27
CA LYS A 32 15.63 -18.86 -17.88
C LYS A 32 14.37 -18.47 -18.67
N TYR A 33 13.76 -19.43 -19.37
CA TYR A 33 12.55 -19.20 -20.15
C TYR A 33 11.35 -18.87 -19.26
N TYR A 34 11.17 -19.65 -18.20
CA TYR A 34 10.09 -19.42 -17.22
C TYR A 34 10.30 -18.13 -16.41
N LYS A 35 11.55 -17.78 -16.12
CA LYS A 35 11.89 -16.46 -15.57
C LYS A 35 11.41 -15.33 -16.47
N TRP A 36 11.71 -15.39 -17.76
CA TRP A 36 11.28 -14.37 -18.71
C TRP A 36 9.75 -14.29 -18.81
N LEU A 37 9.04 -15.42 -18.88
CA LEU A 37 7.57 -15.43 -18.92
C LEU A 37 6.94 -14.85 -17.66
N ALA A 38 7.43 -15.24 -16.48
CA ALA A 38 6.90 -14.74 -15.22
C ALA A 38 7.20 -13.25 -15.04
N GLU A 39 8.39 -12.77 -15.43
CA GLU A 39 8.70 -11.33 -15.43
C GLU A 39 7.83 -10.55 -16.42
N HIS A 40 7.55 -11.12 -17.60
CA HIS A 40 6.59 -10.54 -18.54
C HIS A 40 5.19 -10.45 -17.94
N ASN A 41 4.71 -11.50 -17.25
CA ASN A 41 3.41 -11.47 -16.57
C ASN A 41 3.38 -10.40 -15.47
N LEU A 42 4.38 -10.37 -14.59
CA LEU A 42 4.51 -9.38 -13.51
C LEU A 42 4.50 -7.95 -14.05
N CYS A 43 5.13 -7.72 -15.20
CA CYS A 43 5.20 -6.39 -15.82
C CYS A 43 3.81 -5.79 -16.13
N HIS A 44 2.84 -6.66 -16.42
CA HIS A 44 1.47 -6.27 -16.77
C HIS A 44 0.49 -6.36 -15.61
N ARG A 45 0.90 -6.88 -14.45
CA ARG A 45 0.04 -6.93 -13.27
C ARG A 45 -0.19 -5.52 -12.72
N ASN A 46 -1.44 -5.26 -12.41
CA ASN A 46 -1.91 -3.95 -11.96
C ASN A 46 -2.22 -3.89 -10.45
N HIS A 47 -2.18 -5.01 -9.75
CA HIS A 47 -2.50 -5.10 -8.32
C HIS A 47 -1.43 -5.90 -7.56
N LEU A 48 -1.12 -5.47 -6.34
CA LEU A 48 -0.30 -6.18 -5.37
C LEU A 48 -0.82 -5.96 -3.94
N ASP A 49 -1.22 -7.02 -3.24
CA ASP A 49 -1.42 -7.00 -1.79
C ASP A 49 -0.18 -7.63 -1.14
N VAL A 50 0.69 -6.82 -0.53
CA VAL A 50 1.94 -7.33 0.03
C VAL A 50 1.69 -8.30 1.19
N THR A 51 0.64 -8.10 1.98
CA THR A 51 0.37 -9.00 3.10
C THR A 51 -0.17 -10.33 2.58
N GLY A 52 -1.16 -10.29 1.69
CA GLY A 52 -1.79 -11.48 1.12
C GLY A 52 -0.90 -12.23 0.12
N ASP A 53 -0.30 -11.51 -0.82
CA ASP A 53 0.43 -12.09 -1.95
C ASP A 53 1.91 -12.36 -1.64
N TYR A 54 2.53 -11.59 -0.73
CA TYR A 54 3.97 -11.69 -0.46
C TYR A 54 4.26 -12.31 0.91
N LEU A 55 3.60 -11.85 1.97
CA LEU A 55 3.92 -12.25 3.35
C LEU A 55 3.17 -13.50 3.84
N ALA A 56 1.95 -13.76 3.37
CA ALA A 56 1.17 -14.93 3.77
C ALA A 56 1.94 -16.24 3.55
N ILE A 57 2.69 -16.31 2.45
CA ILE A 57 3.57 -17.44 2.11
C ILE A 57 4.60 -17.69 3.22
N PHE A 58 5.32 -16.66 3.66
CA PHE A 58 6.33 -16.80 4.72
C PHE A 58 5.70 -17.23 6.05
N ARG A 59 4.45 -16.84 6.31
CA ARG A 59 3.69 -17.27 7.48
C ARG A 59 3.31 -18.76 7.38
N ASP A 60 2.86 -19.22 6.22
CA ASP A 60 2.47 -20.62 5.99
C ASP A 60 3.65 -21.59 6.03
N TYR A 61 4.81 -21.19 5.50
CA TYR A 61 6.04 -21.99 5.62
C TYR A 61 6.52 -22.09 7.08
N LYS A 62 6.35 -21.03 7.87
CA LYS A 62 6.68 -21.05 9.31
C LYS A 62 5.75 -21.93 10.13
N GLN A 63 4.43 -21.87 9.87
CA GLN A 63 3.48 -22.75 10.57
C GLN A 63 3.79 -24.23 10.36
N LYS A 64 4.40 -24.59 9.22
CA LYS A 64 4.79 -25.96 8.87
C LYS A 64 6.19 -26.38 9.38
N GLY A 65 7.02 -25.46 9.88
CA GLY A 65 8.40 -25.74 10.25
C GLY A 65 8.93 -24.88 11.39
N PHE A 66 8.99 -25.48 12.58
CA PHE A 66 9.74 -25.08 13.77
C PHE A 66 9.44 -23.72 14.44
N ALA A 67 9.11 -23.86 15.73
CA ALA A 67 9.13 -22.87 16.81
C ALA A 67 8.10 -21.73 16.73
N ARG A 68 7.25 -21.71 17.78
CA ARG A 68 6.68 -20.50 18.38
C ARG A 68 7.81 -19.52 18.73
N LEU A 69 8.42 -18.90 17.74
CA LEU A 69 9.25 -17.73 17.94
C LEU A 69 8.27 -16.60 18.27
N ASN A 70 8.38 -16.11 19.51
CA ASN A 70 7.71 -14.95 20.09
C ASN A 70 6.88 -14.14 19.08
N GLU A 71 5.58 -13.95 19.37
CA GLU A 71 4.66 -13.08 18.63
C GLU A 71 5.18 -11.64 18.40
N GLN A 72 6.32 -11.28 19.00
CA GLN A 72 7.04 -10.01 18.81
C GLN A 72 8.02 -9.99 17.63
N ASN A 73 8.42 -11.13 17.05
CA ASN A 73 9.30 -11.17 15.87
C ASN A 73 8.49 -11.35 14.58
N ASP A 74 7.48 -10.51 14.40
CA ASP A 74 6.91 -10.32 13.07
C ASP A 74 8.04 -9.82 12.18
N TYR A 75 8.33 -10.55 11.09
CA TYR A 75 9.35 -10.12 10.14
C TYR A 75 9.01 -8.71 9.68
N GLU A 76 9.84 -7.74 10.03
CA GLU A 76 9.81 -6.46 9.37
C GLU A 76 10.17 -6.72 7.90
N ALA A 77 9.15 -6.75 7.05
CA ALA A 77 9.34 -6.76 5.63
C ALA A 77 10.19 -5.53 5.31
N VAL A 78 11.38 -5.75 4.76
CA VAL A 78 12.27 -4.64 4.44
C VAL A 78 11.62 -3.85 3.32
N PHE A 79 11.04 -2.70 3.65
CA PHE A 79 10.30 -1.88 2.69
C PHE A 79 11.09 -1.62 1.41
N ASN A 80 12.41 -1.42 1.56
CA ASN A 80 13.31 -1.23 0.44
C ASN A 80 13.29 -2.39 -0.56
N LYS A 81 13.16 -3.64 -0.11
CA LYS A 81 13.06 -4.81 -1.00
C LYS A 81 11.74 -4.83 -1.76
N ILE A 82 10.64 -4.46 -1.10
CA ILE A 82 9.31 -4.37 -1.72
C ILE A 82 9.33 -3.29 -2.81
N PHE A 83 9.83 -2.09 -2.49
CA PHE A 83 9.93 -1.01 -3.47
C PHE A 83 10.84 -1.39 -4.66
N VAL A 84 12.02 -1.97 -4.41
CA VAL A 84 12.95 -2.40 -5.49
C VAL A 84 12.28 -3.42 -6.38
N PHE A 85 11.52 -4.36 -5.81
CA PHE A 85 10.79 -5.35 -6.58
C PHE A 85 9.72 -4.69 -7.47
N ILE A 86 8.88 -3.82 -6.91
CA ILE A 86 7.84 -3.10 -7.66
C ILE A 86 8.47 -2.30 -8.81
N ASN A 87 9.54 -1.55 -8.53
CA ASN A 87 10.24 -0.74 -9.51
C ASN A 87 10.82 -1.55 -10.67
N LEU A 88 11.32 -2.76 -10.40
CA LEU A 88 11.94 -3.60 -11.42
C LEU A 88 10.94 -4.43 -12.22
N TYR A 89 9.86 -4.88 -11.60
CA TYR A 89 9.03 -5.95 -12.17
C TYR A 89 7.56 -5.57 -12.37
N MET A 90 7.06 -4.48 -11.80
CA MET A 90 5.63 -4.13 -11.84
C MET A 90 5.40 -2.66 -12.24
N PRO A 91 5.90 -2.19 -13.39
CA PRO A 91 5.72 -0.80 -13.84
C PRO A 91 4.25 -0.44 -14.13
N ALA A 92 3.40 -1.42 -14.42
CA ALA A 92 1.96 -1.21 -14.64
C ALA A 92 1.12 -1.21 -13.35
N LEU A 93 1.75 -1.27 -12.17
CA LEU A 93 1.05 -1.30 -10.88
C LEU A 93 0.14 -0.09 -10.70
N ARG A 94 -1.14 -0.35 -10.43
CA ARG A 94 -2.18 0.66 -10.18
C ARG A 94 -2.74 0.56 -8.76
N GLU A 95 -2.71 -0.63 -8.16
CA GLU A 95 -3.27 -0.88 -6.84
C GLU A 95 -2.23 -1.55 -5.95
N LEU A 96 -1.94 -0.94 -4.82
CA LEU A 96 -0.99 -1.45 -3.84
C LEU A 96 -1.64 -1.47 -2.46
N SER A 97 -1.60 -2.62 -1.80
CA SER A 97 -1.96 -2.74 -0.40
C SER A 97 -0.76 -3.15 0.44
N LEU A 98 -0.52 -2.36 1.48
CA LEU A 98 0.39 -2.63 2.60
C LEU A 98 -0.42 -2.84 3.88
N ARG A 99 -1.72 -3.13 3.78
CA ARG A 99 -2.60 -3.30 4.93
C ARG A 99 -2.04 -4.35 5.89
N HIS A 100 -1.99 -4.04 7.18
CA HIS A 100 -1.52 -4.97 8.21
C HIS A 100 -0.11 -5.53 7.96
N CYS A 101 0.64 -4.94 7.04
CA CYS A 101 1.97 -5.39 6.67
C CYS A 101 2.93 -4.95 7.77
N SER A 102 3.72 -5.88 8.31
CA SER A 102 4.76 -5.55 9.28
C SER A 102 5.93 -4.89 8.54
N VAL A 103 5.79 -3.61 8.21
CA VAL A 103 6.78 -2.83 7.50
C VAL A 103 6.90 -1.44 8.12
N VAL A 104 8.12 -0.94 8.17
CA VAL A 104 8.41 0.44 8.56
C VAL A 104 8.40 1.33 7.32
N LEU A 105 7.44 2.25 7.27
CA LEU A 105 7.28 3.26 6.25
C LEU A 105 8.07 4.49 6.66
N THR A 106 9.10 4.80 5.90
CA THR A 106 9.92 6.00 6.07
C THR A 106 9.52 7.05 5.04
N LEU A 107 9.74 8.34 5.35
CA LEU A 107 9.52 9.43 4.40
C LEU A 107 10.24 9.16 3.07
N LYS A 108 11.53 8.81 3.13
CA LYS A 108 12.34 8.49 1.95
C LYS A 108 11.78 7.30 1.18
N GLY A 109 11.41 6.22 1.88
CA GLY A 109 10.89 5.02 1.24
C GLY A 109 9.59 5.29 0.48
N LEU A 110 8.66 6.05 1.08
CA LEU A 110 7.38 6.37 0.46
C LEU A 110 7.55 7.31 -0.74
N ILE A 111 8.49 8.27 -0.68
CA ILE A 111 8.87 9.09 -1.84
C ILE A 111 9.40 8.22 -2.97
N GLN A 112 10.30 7.28 -2.65
CA GLN A 112 10.84 6.34 -3.65
C GLN A 112 9.74 5.46 -4.24
N LEU A 113 8.81 4.96 -3.42
CA LEU A 113 7.67 4.21 -3.90
C LEU A 113 6.79 5.04 -4.84
N ALA A 114 6.47 6.28 -4.49
CA ALA A 114 5.71 7.20 -5.34
C ALA A 114 6.41 7.44 -6.70
N SER A 115 7.75 7.49 -6.70
CA SER A 115 8.53 7.65 -7.92
C SER A 115 8.57 6.40 -8.81
N ALA A 116 8.49 5.20 -8.20
CA ALA A 116 8.50 3.91 -8.89
C ALA A 116 7.11 3.52 -9.41
N ALA A 117 6.06 3.82 -8.65
CA ALA A 117 4.66 3.51 -8.97
C ALA A 117 3.90 4.78 -9.40
N GLN A 118 4.35 5.42 -10.48
CA GLN A 118 3.78 6.71 -10.93
C GLN A 118 2.31 6.63 -11.35
N ASN A 119 1.87 5.43 -11.76
CA ASN A 119 0.50 5.14 -12.19
C ASN A 119 -0.39 4.64 -11.05
N LEU A 120 0.10 4.69 -9.80
CA LEU A 120 -0.63 4.19 -8.65
C LEU A 120 -1.92 4.99 -8.45
N TYR A 121 -3.03 4.28 -8.57
CA TYR A 121 -4.39 4.76 -8.49
C TYR A 121 -4.99 4.53 -7.10
N ARG A 122 -4.69 3.39 -6.48
CA ARG A 122 -5.20 2.97 -5.17
C ARG A 122 -4.04 2.56 -4.27
N LEU A 123 -4.04 3.11 -3.06
CA LEU A 123 -3.06 2.80 -2.03
C LEU A 123 -3.79 2.51 -0.72
N ASP A 124 -3.55 1.33 -0.16
CA ASP A 124 -4.11 0.90 1.11
C ASP A 124 -3.01 0.73 2.15
N LEU A 125 -3.04 1.59 3.16
CA LEU A 125 -2.10 1.64 4.29
C LEU A 125 -2.81 1.32 5.61
N SER A 126 -3.91 0.56 5.55
CA SER A 126 -4.71 0.24 6.73
C SER A 126 -3.87 -0.42 7.83
N GLN A 127 -3.98 0.12 9.03
CA GLN A 127 -3.26 -0.31 10.21
C GLN A 127 -4.06 -1.32 11.04
N THR A 128 -3.38 -2.36 11.51
CA THR A 128 -3.84 -3.15 12.66
C THR A 128 -2.65 -3.39 13.57
N CYS A 129 -2.81 -3.16 14.86
CA CYS A 129 -1.72 -3.22 15.84
C CYS A 129 -0.50 -2.38 15.41
N ASN A 130 -0.74 -1.16 14.91
CA ASN A 130 0.28 -0.21 14.41
C ASN A 130 1.10 -0.70 13.18
N LYS A 131 0.58 -1.65 12.40
CA LYS A 131 1.22 -2.16 11.16
C LYS A 131 0.37 -1.87 9.94
N PRO A 132 0.88 -1.19 8.89
CA PRO A 132 2.27 -0.75 8.73
C PRO A 132 2.64 0.40 9.66
N PHE A 133 3.89 0.45 10.12
CA PHE A 133 4.37 1.48 11.04
C PHE A 133 4.86 2.71 10.26
N PHE A 134 4.40 3.90 10.62
CA PHE A 134 4.93 5.15 10.06
C PHE A 134 6.01 5.69 10.98
N GLU A 135 7.22 5.89 10.45
CA GLU A 135 8.21 6.73 11.10
C GLU A 135 7.75 8.20 11.12
N ALA A 136 8.41 8.99 11.96
CA ALA A 136 8.20 10.43 12.00
C ALA A 136 8.30 11.04 10.59
N ASP A 137 7.38 11.96 10.30
CA ASP A 137 7.19 12.65 9.02
C ASP A 137 6.85 11.74 7.82
N ALA A 138 6.81 10.41 7.96
CA ALA A 138 6.60 9.50 6.82
C ALA A 138 5.26 9.74 6.13
N ILE A 139 4.23 10.09 6.90
CA ILE A 139 2.89 10.37 6.37
C ILE A 139 2.88 11.58 5.41
N LEU A 140 3.83 12.51 5.55
CA LEU A 140 3.97 13.66 4.66
C LEU A 140 4.43 13.26 3.25
N ALA A 141 4.94 12.03 3.07
CA ALA A 141 5.31 11.50 1.77
C ALA A 141 4.09 11.27 0.86
N LEU A 142 2.88 11.20 1.41
CA LEU A 142 1.66 10.92 0.62
C LEU A 142 1.41 11.97 -0.47
N GLN A 143 1.88 13.19 -0.29
CA GLN A 143 1.77 14.26 -1.29
C GLN A 143 2.50 13.95 -2.61
N TYR A 144 3.47 13.02 -2.61
CA TYR A 144 4.24 12.69 -3.82
C TYR A 144 3.48 11.73 -4.76
N PHE A 145 2.39 11.12 -4.31
CA PHE A 145 1.56 10.26 -5.17
C PHE A 145 0.59 11.08 -6.02
N ARG A 146 1.08 11.54 -7.18
CA ARG A 146 0.37 12.50 -8.04
C ARG A 146 -0.90 11.96 -8.70
N GLN A 147 -0.99 10.66 -8.95
CA GLN A 147 -2.13 10.03 -9.64
C GLN A 147 -3.09 9.30 -8.69
N LEU A 148 -2.82 9.35 -7.38
CA LEU A 148 -3.60 8.60 -6.41
C LEU A 148 -5.01 9.15 -6.29
N LYS A 149 -5.99 8.26 -6.45
CA LYS A 149 -7.41 8.57 -6.36
C LYS A 149 -8.07 7.96 -5.14
N ILE A 150 -7.59 6.81 -4.70
CA ILE A 150 -8.14 6.10 -3.55
C ILE A 150 -7.03 5.91 -2.53
N LEU A 151 -7.24 6.48 -1.34
CA LEU A 151 -6.38 6.30 -0.18
C LEU A 151 -7.17 5.67 0.95
N ILE A 152 -6.67 4.56 1.48
CA ILE A 152 -7.27 3.85 2.62
C ILE A 152 -6.26 3.87 3.76
N MET A 153 -6.68 4.39 4.91
CA MET A 153 -5.86 4.49 6.12
C MET A 153 -6.69 4.11 7.35
N ASP A 154 -7.39 2.99 7.27
CA ASP A 154 -8.10 2.46 8.43
C ASP A 154 -7.12 2.19 9.57
N GLY A 155 -7.56 2.34 10.81
CA GLY A 155 -6.72 2.16 11.99
C GLY A 155 -5.65 3.24 12.21
N LEU A 156 -5.56 4.28 11.36
CA LEU A 156 -4.57 5.34 11.53
C LEU A 156 -4.67 6.02 12.90
N VAL A 157 -3.53 6.21 13.56
CA VAL A 157 -3.42 7.03 14.77
C VAL A 157 -2.44 8.15 14.52
N ILE A 158 -2.90 9.40 14.62
CA ILE A 158 -2.03 10.58 14.52
C ILE A 158 -1.08 10.59 15.70
N GLN A 159 0.22 10.56 15.39
CA GLN A 159 1.27 10.67 16.39
C GLN A 159 1.55 12.14 16.72
N LYS A 160 1.90 12.39 17.98
CA LYS A 160 2.47 13.66 18.42
C LYS A 160 3.98 13.49 18.44
N THR A 161 4.69 14.17 17.55
CA THR A 161 6.14 14.19 17.58
C THR A 161 6.64 15.43 18.31
N ALA A 162 7.69 15.27 19.11
CA ALA A 162 8.34 16.37 19.80
C ALA A 162 9.14 17.19 18.78
N GLY A 163 8.70 18.42 18.52
CA GLY A 163 9.41 19.38 17.71
C GLY A 163 10.53 20.08 18.48
N LYS A 164 11.36 20.83 17.76
CA LYS A 164 12.38 21.71 18.38
C LYS A 164 11.68 22.76 19.25
N GLY A 165 12.20 22.97 20.47
CA GLY A 165 11.70 23.98 21.41
C GLY A 165 10.40 23.62 22.15
N CYS A 166 10.16 22.33 22.45
CA CYS A 166 8.96 21.85 23.16
C CYS A 166 7.63 22.12 22.42
N SER A 167 7.68 22.47 21.13
CA SER A 167 6.49 22.52 20.28
C SER A 167 6.13 21.09 19.87
N HIS A 168 4.90 20.64 20.13
CA HIS A 168 4.43 19.37 19.59
C HIS A 168 3.94 19.57 18.16
N ARG A 169 4.46 18.78 17.22
CA ARG A 169 3.94 18.75 15.85
C ARG A 169 3.00 17.56 15.72
N LEU A 170 1.87 17.82 15.08
CA LEU A 170 0.93 16.78 14.72
C LEU A 170 1.23 16.36 13.28
N GLU A 171 1.47 15.07 13.09
CA GLU A 171 1.73 14.52 11.76
C GLU A 171 0.40 14.24 11.07
N MET A 172 -0.10 15.26 10.37
CA MET A 172 -1.32 15.17 9.57
C MET A 172 -1.01 14.58 8.19
N PRO A 173 -1.88 13.72 7.65
CA PRO A 173 -1.82 13.37 6.24
C PRO A 173 -1.96 14.64 5.37
N PRO A 174 -1.08 14.86 4.37
CA PRO A 174 -1.05 16.07 3.55
C PRO A 174 -2.14 16.05 2.46
N LEU A 175 -3.40 15.84 2.85
CA LEU A 175 -4.52 15.61 1.93
C LEU A 175 -4.72 16.77 0.94
N HIS A 176 -4.43 18.00 1.36
CA HIS A 176 -4.54 19.20 0.53
C HIS A 176 -3.62 19.22 -0.68
N TYR A 177 -2.50 18.50 -0.63
CA TYR A 177 -1.61 18.36 -1.78
C TYR A 177 -2.03 17.20 -2.72
N MET A 178 -3.02 16.40 -2.34
CA MET A 178 -3.49 15.23 -3.10
C MET A 178 -4.64 15.60 -4.05
N GLN A 179 -4.36 16.45 -5.04
CA GLN A 179 -5.36 17.06 -5.95
C GLN A 179 -6.22 16.07 -6.76
N HIS A 180 -5.79 14.81 -6.88
CA HIS A 180 -6.50 13.76 -7.61
C HIS A 180 -7.28 12.80 -6.71
N LEU A 181 -7.21 12.99 -5.39
CA LEU A 181 -7.87 12.13 -4.43
C LEU A 181 -9.39 12.24 -4.59
N GLU A 182 -10.03 11.12 -4.90
CA GLU A 182 -11.48 10.99 -5.08
C GLU A 182 -12.15 10.25 -3.93
N THR A 183 -11.42 9.39 -3.22
CA THR A 183 -11.96 8.58 -2.12
C THR A 183 -10.94 8.46 -1.00
N LEU A 184 -11.38 8.77 0.21
CA LEU A 184 -10.62 8.62 1.44
C LEU A 184 -11.39 7.69 2.38
N VAL A 185 -10.77 6.60 2.82
CA VAL A 185 -11.39 5.65 3.76
C VAL A 185 -10.63 5.73 5.09
N LEU A 186 -11.36 6.02 6.17
CA LEU A 186 -10.82 6.27 7.49
C LEU A 186 -11.68 5.57 8.55
N ASN A 187 -11.23 4.44 9.06
CA ASN A 187 -11.75 3.83 10.28
C ASN A 187 -10.76 4.03 11.44
N CYS A 188 -10.71 5.23 12.01
CA CYS A 188 -9.73 5.60 13.04
C CYS A 188 -10.40 6.03 14.37
N PRO A 189 -9.62 6.17 15.47
CA PRO A 189 -10.14 6.74 16.71
C PRO A 189 -10.74 8.14 16.50
N TYR A 190 -11.77 8.48 17.26
CA TYR A 190 -12.51 9.76 17.12
C TYR A 190 -11.58 10.98 17.15
N ASP A 191 -10.61 11.02 18.06
CA ASP A 191 -9.65 12.13 18.17
C ASP A 191 -8.79 12.30 16.91
N THR A 192 -8.42 11.20 16.26
CA THR A 192 -7.70 11.22 14.97
C THR A 192 -8.61 11.80 13.89
N LEU A 193 -9.85 11.31 13.79
CA LEU A 193 -10.81 11.76 12.80
C LEU A 193 -11.07 13.27 12.91
N VAL A 194 -11.39 13.75 14.11
CA VAL A 194 -11.68 15.18 14.35
C VAL A 194 -10.50 16.05 13.94
N ARG A 195 -9.27 15.64 14.21
CA ARG A 195 -8.07 16.40 13.80
C ARG A 195 -7.89 16.44 12.29
N ILE A 196 -8.14 15.34 11.59
CA ILE A 196 -8.08 15.30 10.13
C ILE A 196 -9.14 16.23 9.54
N LEU A 197 -10.39 16.12 10.01
CA LEU A 197 -11.49 16.97 9.55
C LEU A 197 -11.24 18.45 9.85
N TYR A 198 -10.78 18.76 11.06
CA TYR A 198 -10.43 20.13 11.44
C TYR A 198 -9.28 20.69 10.59
N SER A 199 -8.25 19.89 10.30
CA SER A 199 -7.15 20.28 9.41
C SER A 199 -7.65 20.58 7.99
N LEU A 200 -8.62 19.82 7.47
CA LEU A 200 -9.25 20.10 6.17
C LEU A 200 -10.05 21.40 6.19
N CYS A 201 -10.77 21.68 7.29
CA CYS A 201 -11.51 22.93 7.47
C CYS A 201 -10.58 24.15 7.58
N GLU A 202 -9.55 24.11 8.43
CA GLU A 202 -8.62 25.23 8.65
C GLU A 202 -7.79 25.57 7.41
N SER A 203 -7.42 24.56 6.63
CA SER A 203 -6.60 24.77 5.44
C SER A 203 -7.40 25.36 4.26
N HIS A 204 -8.70 25.67 4.44
CA HIS A 204 -9.63 26.08 3.37
C HIS A 204 -9.53 25.17 2.14
N CYS A 205 -9.26 23.89 2.38
CA CYS A 205 -8.90 22.98 1.31
C CYS A 205 -10.12 22.45 0.60
N ASN A 206 -10.36 22.99 -0.58
CA ASN A 206 -11.31 22.43 -1.51
C ASN A 206 -10.70 21.19 -2.17
N LEU A 207 -10.96 20.02 -1.59
CA LEU A 207 -10.72 18.74 -2.26
C LEU A 207 -11.82 18.52 -3.31
N HIS A 208 -11.80 19.32 -4.38
CA HIS A 208 -12.86 19.37 -5.41
C HIS A 208 -13.20 18.01 -6.04
N LYS A 209 -12.29 17.04 -5.96
CA LYS A 209 -12.48 15.70 -6.49
C LYS A 209 -12.88 14.67 -5.44
N LEU A 210 -12.78 14.97 -4.14
CA LEU A 210 -13.12 14.05 -3.07
C LEU A 210 -14.63 13.87 -3.03
N LYS A 211 -15.07 12.68 -3.43
CA LYS A 211 -16.49 12.30 -3.51
C LYS A 211 -16.95 11.53 -2.29
N HIS A 212 -16.03 10.86 -1.60
CA HIS A 212 -16.38 9.88 -0.58
C HIS A 212 -15.39 9.87 0.58
N ILE A 213 -15.92 10.03 1.80
CA ILE A 213 -15.26 9.75 3.07
C ILE A 213 -16.07 8.65 3.76
N SER A 214 -15.45 7.50 4.00
CA SER A 214 -16.07 6.40 4.76
C SER A 214 -15.48 6.30 6.16
N TYR A 215 -16.37 6.16 7.15
CA TYR A 215 -16.07 5.87 8.54
C TYR A 215 -16.85 4.63 8.97
N HIS A 216 -16.19 3.55 9.42
CA HIS A 216 -16.85 2.25 9.62
C HIS A 216 -17.47 2.03 11.02
N ARG A 217 -17.34 2.96 11.97
CA ARG A 217 -17.98 2.85 13.31
C ARG A 217 -19.38 3.47 13.40
N TYR A 218 -19.70 4.31 12.43
CA TYR A 218 -20.99 4.90 12.15
C TYR A 218 -20.94 5.22 10.65
N ASP A 219 -21.90 4.78 9.83
CA ASP A 219 -22.02 5.26 8.44
C ASP A 219 -22.34 6.76 8.45
N ILE A 220 -21.34 7.57 8.79
CA ILE A 220 -21.37 9.00 8.56
C ILE A 220 -20.83 9.13 7.15
N CYS A 221 -21.72 9.03 6.17
CA CYS A 221 -21.48 9.62 4.87
C CYS A 221 -21.36 11.13 5.09
N VAL A 222 -20.18 11.60 5.48
CA VAL A 222 -19.81 12.99 5.25
C VAL A 222 -19.54 13.09 3.75
N THR A 223 -20.60 13.13 2.97
CA THR A 223 -20.58 13.88 1.72
C THR A 223 -20.32 15.32 2.15
N ALA A 224 -19.07 15.73 2.17
CA ALA A 224 -18.74 17.14 2.26
C ALA A 224 -19.20 17.74 0.92
N TRP A 225 -20.41 18.29 0.90
CA TRP A 225 -20.90 19.07 -0.22
C TRP A 225 -20.03 20.32 -0.31
N CYS A 226 -19.00 20.27 -1.16
CA CYS A 226 -18.51 21.50 -1.77
C CYS A 226 -19.55 21.91 -2.82
N THR A 227 -20.63 22.54 -2.39
CA THR A 227 -21.44 23.35 -3.31
C THR A 227 -20.61 24.53 -3.77
N VAL A 228 -20.56 24.65 -5.10
CA VAL A 228 -20.01 25.73 -5.95
C VAL A 228 -19.93 27.10 -5.28
#